data_AF-A0AAV5D3F8-F1
#
_entry.id   AF-A0AAV5D3F8-F1
#
_cell.length_a   1.000
_cell.length_b   1.000
_cell.length_c   1.000
_cell.angle_alpha   90.00
_cell.angle_beta   90.00
_cell.angle_gamma   90.00
#
_symmetry.space_group_name_H-M   'P 1'
#
loop_
_entity.id
_entity.type
_entity.pdbx_description
1 polymer ?
#
loop_
_entity_poly.entity_id
_entity_poly.type
_entity_poly.pdbx_seq_one_letter_code
_entity_poly.pdbx_strand_id
1 'polypeptide(L)' 'MSHLQKKQFKREVENLMKVQHKNIVRFLGYCYESSHQYMEYEAKHVFAKSLKMLLCFEYMPKGSLDKHINGM' A
#
# COMPACT_ATOMS: atom_id res chain seq x y z
N MET A 1 -1.52 13.59 5.38
CA MET A 1 -2.35 12.62 4.61
C MET A 1 -3.77 13.13 4.49
N SER A 2 -4.29 13.27 3.27
CA SER A 2 -5.62 13.86 3.02
C SER A 2 -6.76 12.85 3.22
N HIS A 3 -7.98 13.34 3.46
CA HIS A 3 -9.19 12.51 3.50
C HIS A 3 -9.41 11.74 2.19
N LEU A 4 -9.02 12.33 1.06
CA LEU A 4 -9.14 11.73 -0.26
C LEU A 4 -8.30 10.45 -0.40
N GLN A 5 -7.07 10.45 0.13
CA GLN A 5 -6.18 9.27 0.07
C GLN A 5 -6.75 8.07 0.83
N LYS A 6 -7.35 8.29 2.00
CA LYS A 6 -7.99 7.21 2.78
C LYS A 6 -9.19 6.59 2.05
N LYS A 7 -9.99 7.44 1.39
CA LYS A 7 -11.14 7.00 0.59
C LYS A 7 -10.69 6.16 -0.61
N GLN A 8 -9.62 6.58 -1.29
CA GLN A 8 -9.03 5.83 -2.40
C GLN A 8 -8.49 4.48 -1.95
N PHE A 9 -7.72 4.44 -0.85
CA PHE A 9 -7.20 3.20 -0.28
C PHE A 9 -8.33 2.21 0.07
N LYS A 10 -9.38 2.69 0.75
CA LYS A 10 -10.55 1.84 1.07
C LYS A 10 -11.20 1.26 -0.18
N ARG A 11 -11.42 2.08 -1.21
CA ARG A 11 -12.02 1.62 -2.48
C ARG A 11 -11.14 0.57 -3.15
N GLU A 12 -9.82 0.76 -3.14
CA GLU A 12 -8.88 -0.18 -3.73
C GLU A 12 -8.90 -1.53 -3.00
N VAL A 13 -8.85 -1.54 -1.66
CA VAL A 13 -8.99 -2.76 -0.85
C VAL A 13 -10.31 -3.48 -1.16
N GLU A 14 -11.44 -2.76 -1.16
CA GLU A 14 -12.76 -3.34 -1.45
C GLU A 14 -12.85 -3.97 -2.84
N ASN A 15 -12.15 -3.40 -3.82
CA ASN A 15 -12.09 -3.95 -5.17
C ASN A 15 -11.19 -5.18 -5.20
N LEU A 16 -9.98 -5.09 -4.64
CA LEU A 16 -9.00 -6.18 -4.60
C LEU A 16 -9.53 -7.42 -3.88
N MET A 17 -10.33 -7.24 -2.83
CA MET A 17 -11.00 -8.33 -2.12
C MET A 17 -12.00 -9.12 -2.99
N LYS A 18 -12.55 -8.51 -4.04
CA LYS A 18 -13.54 -9.14 -4.93
C LYS A 18 -12.89 -9.80 -6.15
N VAL A 19 -11.67 -9.44 -6.47
CA VAL A 19 -10.99 -9.88 -7.68
C VAL A 19 -10.31 -11.23 -7.42
N GLN A 20 -10.78 -12.27 -8.09
CA GLN A 20 -10.16 -13.59 -8.06
C GLN A 20 -10.10 -14.16 -9.48
N HIS A 21 -8.91 -14.11 -10.08
CA HIS A 21 -8.70 -14.62 -11.43
C HIS A 21 -7.25 -15.09 -11.62
N LYS A 22 -7.05 -16.16 -12.41
CA LYS A 22 -5.73 -16.79 -12.64
C LYS A 22 -4.65 -15.89 -13.26
N ASN A 23 -5.06 -14.79 -13.90
CA ASN A 23 -4.17 -13.84 -14.58
C ASN A 23 -4.03 -12.51 -13.82
N ILE A 24 -4.53 -12.42 -12.59
CA ILE A 24 -4.39 -11.23 -11.74
C ILE A 24 -3.61 -11.65 -10.50
N VAL A 25 -2.60 -10.86 -10.15
CA VAL A 25 -1.76 -11.12 -8.97
C VAL A 25 -2.67 -11.17 -7.74
N ARG A 26 -2.58 -12.27 -6.99
CA ARG A 26 -3.46 -12.49 -5.84
C ARG A 26 -3.18 -11.47 -4.74
N PHE A 27 -4.24 -10.80 -4.34
CA PHE A 27 -4.26 -9.97 -3.15
C PHE A 27 -4.32 -10.84 -1.90
N LEU A 28 -3.40 -10.62 -0.96
CA LEU A 28 -3.28 -11.39 0.28
C LEU A 28 -3.89 -10.68 1.48
N GLY A 29 -3.95 -9.34 1.46
CA GLY A 29 -4.51 -8.54 2.53
C GLY A 29 -3.95 -7.14 2.55
N TYR A 30 -4.28 -6.39 3.61
CA TYR A 30 -3.84 -5.01 3.78
C TYR A 30 -3.46 -4.74 5.22
N CYS A 31 -2.67 -3.68 5.43
CA CYS A 31 -2.45 -3.09 6.74
C CYS A 31 -2.99 -1.66 6.72
N TYR A 32 -3.77 -1.32 7.74
CA TYR A 32 -4.19 0.05 8.03
C TYR A 32 -3.90 0.32 9.51
N GLU A 33 -2.77 0.96 9.78
CA GLU A 33 -2.29 1.22 11.13
C GLU A 33 -2.26 2.73 11.38
N SER A 34 -2.83 3.13 12.52
CA SER A 34 -2.83 4.51 13.01
C SER A 34 -2.17 4.54 14.38
N SER A 35 -0.98 5.13 14.48
CA SER A 35 -0.23 5.26 15.74
C SER A 35 0.09 6.72 16.02
N HIS A 36 0.40 7.07 17.27
CA HIS A 36 1.02 8.35 17.59
C HIS A 36 2.48 8.11 17.96
N GLN A 37 3.36 8.93 17.41
CA GLN A 37 4.80 8.77 17.54
C GLN A 37 5.45 10.14 17.71
N TYR A 38 6.57 10.19 18.44
CA TYR A 38 7.42 11.38 18.42
C TYR A 38 8.11 11.45 17.06
N MET A 39 7.93 12.58 16.37
CA MET A 39 8.49 12.85 15.05
C MET A 39 9.24 14.17 15.09
N GLU A 40 10.29 14.29 14.29
CA GLU A 40 10.98 15.56 14.11
C GLU A 40 10.26 16.40 13.05
N TYR A 41 9.93 17.64 13.40
CA TYR A 41 9.35 18.63 12.51
C TYR A 41 9.98 19.98 12.83
N GLU A 42 10.61 20.62 11.84
CA GLU A 42 11.30 21.92 12.01
C GLU A 42 12.26 21.93 13.22
N ALA A 43 13.10 20.90 13.34
CA ALA A 43 14.07 20.71 14.44
C ALA A 43 13.43 20.60 15.85
N LYS A 44 12.12 20.33 15.95
CA LYS A 44 11.40 20.07 17.21
C LYS A 44 10.80 18.67 17.21
N HIS A 45 10.79 18.03 18.37
CA HIS A 45 10.06 16.79 18.58
C HIS A 45 8.59 17.10 18.81
N VAL A 46 7.72 16.60 17.94
CA VAL A 46 6.27 16.72 18.04
C VAL A 46 5.63 15.35 18.22
N PHE A 47 4.60 15.27 19.05
CA PHE A 47 3.81 14.06 19.17
C PHE A 47 2.72 14.07 18.09
N ALA A 48 2.95 13.32 17.02
CA ALA A 48 2.12 13.38 15.82
C ALA A 48 1.53 12.02 15.45
N LYS A 49 0.40 12.07 14.77
CA LYS A 49 -0.27 10.88 14.24
C LYS A 49 0.47 10.36 12.99
N SER A 50 0.94 9.12 13.07
CA SER A 50 1.44 8.33 11.94
C SER A 50 0.32 7.47 11.36
N LEU A 51 0.28 7.36 10.03
CA LEU A 51 -0.64 6.48 9.33
C LEU A 51 0.15 5.60 8.36
N LYS A 52 0.04 4.29 8.50
CA LYS A 52 0.58 3.33 7.54
C LYS A 52 -0.58 2.64 6.81
N MET A 53 -0.50 2.61 5.49
CA MET A 53 -1.46 1.96 4.60
C MET A 53 -0.66 1.11 3.63
N LEU A 54 -0.79 -0.21 3.73
CA LEU A 54 -0.05 -1.17 2.90
C LEU A 54 -1.02 -2.12 2.21
N LEU A 55 -0.72 -2.48 0.97
CA LEU A 55 -1.38 -3.55 0.24
C LEU A 55 -0.39 -4.71 0.10
N CYS A 56 -0.83 -5.91 0.45
CA CYS A 56 -0.02 -7.12 0.41
C CYS A 56 -0.49 -8.01 -0.74
N PHE A 57 0.44 -8.37 -1.62
CA PHE A 57 0.22 -9.24 -2.77
C PHE A 57 1.13 -10.46 -2.68
N GLU A 58 0.79 -11.50 -3.43
CA GLU A 58 1.73 -12.61 -3.62
C GLU A 58 3.00 -12.14 -4.33
N TYR A 59 4.11 -12.78 -3.98
CA TYR A 59 5.40 -12.47 -4.58
C TYR A 59 5.49 -13.01 -6.00
N MET A 60 5.96 -12.18 -6.93
CA MET A 60 6.15 -12.52 -8.33
C MET A 60 7.67 -12.67 -8.63
N PRO A 61 8.24 -13.90 -8.56
CA PRO A 61 9.68 -14.09 -8.60
C PRO A 61 10.32 -13.73 -9.95
N LYS A 62 9.53 -13.71 -11.03
CA LYS A 62 10.01 -13.36 -12.38
C LYS A 62 9.94 -11.88 -12.68
N GLY A 63 9.55 -11.04 -11.72
CA GLY A 63 9.41 -9.61 -11.92
C GLY A 63 8.29 -9.23 -12.89
N SER A 64 8.32 -7.98 -13.33
CA SER A 64 7.30 -7.35 -14.16
C SER A 64 7.59 -7.50 -15.65
N LEU A 65 6.54 -7.37 -16.48
CA LEU A 65 6.62 -7.57 -17.92
C LEU A 65 7.62 -6.62 -18.62
N ASP A 66 7.77 -5.38 -18.13
CA ASP A 66 8.70 -4.40 -18.69
C ASP A 66 10.15 -4.89 -18.69
N LYS A 67 10.56 -5.68 -17.68
CA LYS A 67 11.90 -6.30 -17.63
C LYS A 67 12.11 -7.34 -18.72
N HIS A 68 11.05 -8.05 -19.09
CA HIS A 68 11.10 -9.07 -20.15
C HIS A 68 11.06 -8.45 -21.56
N ILE A 69 10.43 -7.27 -21.71
CA ILE A 69 10.34 -6.58 -22.99
C ILE A 69 11.61 -5.76 -23.28
N ASN A 70 12.10 -5.03 -22.30
CA ASN A 70 13.20 -4.09 -22.50
C ASN A 70 14.59 -4.69 -22.24
N GLY A 71 14.67 -5.95 -21.80
CA GLY A 71 15.94 -6.65 -21.59
C GLY A 71 16.82 -6.05 -20.49
N MET A 72 16.24 -5.29 -19.56
CA MET A 72 16.90 -4.68 -18.40
C MET A 72 16.40 -5.29 -17.09
#